data_AF-A0A673U7Q5-F1
#
_entry.id   AF-A0A673U7Q5-F1
#
_cell.length_a   1.000
_cell.length_b   1.000
_cell.length_c   1.000
_cell.angle_alpha   90.00
_cell.angle_beta   90.00
_cell.angle_gamma   90.00
#
_symmetry.space_group_name_H-M   'P 1'
#
loop_
_entity.id
_entity.type
_entity.pdbx_description
1 polymer ?
#
loop_
_entity_poly.entity_id
_entity_poly.type
_entity_poly.pdbx_seq_one_letter_code
_entity_poly.pdbx_strand_id
1 'polypeptide(L)'
;STDSFKEQSELDQDLDDVEEVEEEETGEETKIKAHQLTVQMMQNPQILAALQERLDGLVETPTVNALKNLQVKCAQKEAKFYEEVHDLERKYAVLYQPLFDKRFEIINAIYEPMEEECEWKPDEEDEISEELKEKAKIEDEKKDEEKEDPKGIPEFWLTVFKNVDLLSDMVQEHDEPILKHLKDIKVKFSDAGQPMSFVSINKLQNSEH
;
A
#
# COMPACT_ATOMS: atom_id res chain seq x y z
N SER A 1 -10.73 -34.29 22.95
CA SER A 1 -9.93 -33.21 23.55
C SER A 1 -9.91 -32.06 22.59
N THR A 2 -10.97 -31.29 22.64
CA THR A 2 -11.12 -29.96 22.07
C THR A 2 -10.55 -28.98 23.09
N ASP A 3 -9.43 -28.32 22.78
CA ASP A 3 -9.21 -26.92 23.17
C ASP A 3 -7.85 -26.44 22.64
N SER A 4 -7.73 -25.12 22.46
CA SER A 4 -6.54 -24.40 21.98
C SER A 4 -6.41 -24.28 20.44
N PHE A 5 -7.55 -24.02 19.80
CA PHE A 5 -7.64 -23.42 18.47
C PHE A 5 -8.50 -22.14 18.60
N LYS A 6 -8.07 -21.18 19.44
CA LYS A 6 -8.77 -19.90 19.58
C LYS A 6 -7.99 -18.76 20.27
N GLU A 7 -6.72 -18.58 19.94
CA GLU A 7 -5.96 -17.43 20.48
C GLU A 7 -4.86 -16.99 19.52
N GLN A 8 -5.23 -16.71 18.27
CA GLN A 8 -4.40 -15.96 17.31
C GLN A 8 -5.31 -15.16 16.36
N SER A 9 -5.80 -14.04 16.86
CA SER A 9 -6.25 -12.88 16.08
C SER A 9 -6.48 -11.75 17.08
N GLU A 10 -5.95 -10.56 16.83
CA GLU A 10 -5.89 -9.37 17.72
C GLU A 10 -4.54 -9.21 18.45
N LEU A 11 -3.48 -9.01 17.67
CA LEU A 11 -2.27 -8.33 18.15
C LEU A 11 -1.52 -7.77 16.93
N ASP A 12 -2.20 -6.88 16.19
CA ASP A 12 -1.60 -5.97 15.21
C ASP A 12 -2.68 -4.96 14.78
N GLN A 13 -3.10 -4.14 15.73
CA GLN A 13 -3.75 -2.84 15.59
C GLN A 13 -3.78 -2.24 17.00
N ASP A 14 -3.66 -0.92 17.12
CA ASP A 14 -3.60 -0.15 18.38
C ASP A 14 -2.18 0.17 18.90
N LEU A 15 -1.44 0.94 18.10
CA LEU A 15 -0.38 1.82 18.63
C LEU A 15 -0.65 3.32 18.37
N ASP A 16 -1.84 3.69 17.91
CA ASP A 16 -2.25 5.09 17.72
C ASP A 16 -3.55 5.43 18.47
N ASP A 17 -3.68 4.97 19.71
CA ASP A 17 -4.66 5.54 20.64
C ASP A 17 -4.02 5.72 22.02
N VAL A 18 -3.15 6.73 22.11
CA VAL A 18 -2.85 7.33 23.41
C VAL A 18 -4.09 8.14 23.75
N GLU A 19 -5.02 7.52 24.50
CA GLU A 19 -6.10 8.26 25.15
C GLU A 19 -5.48 9.46 25.86
N GLU A 20 -5.86 10.66 25.42
CA GLU A 20 -5.56 11.91 26.11
C GLU A 20 -6.37 11.89 27.40
N VAL A 21 -5.78 11.30 28.45
CA VAL A 21 -6.36 11.28 29.79
C VAL A 21 -6.47 12.73 30.24
N GLU A 22 -7.69 13.27 30.29
CA GLU A 22 -8.00 14.51 31.00
C GLU A 22 -7.64 14.33 32.48
N GLU A 23 -6.41 14.67 32.84
CA GLU A 23 -5.95 14.65 34.23
C GLU A 23 -6.36 15.94 34.94
N GLU A 24 -7.05 15.79 36.06
CA GLU A 24 -7.42 16.87 36.97
C GLU A 24 -6.22 17.78 37.32
N GLU A 25 -6.49 19.08 37.31
CA GLU A 25 -5.64 20.28 37.32
C GLU A 25 -4.65 20.45 38.51
N THR A 26 -4.31 19.38 39.23
CA THR A 26 -3.36 19.43 40.37
C THR A 26 -2.02 18.72 40.11
N GLY A 27 -1.87 18.03 38.96
CA GLY A 27 -0.67 17.27 38.57
C GLY A 27 0.30 17.95 37.60
N GLU A 28 -0.06 19.09 37.00
CA GLU A 28 0.75 19.71 35.94
C GLU A 28 2.08 20.29 36.45
N GLU A 29 2.08 20.96 37.61
CA GLU A 29 3.32 21.55 38.16
C GLU A 29 4.38 20.49 38.50
N THR A 30 3.97 19.32 38.97
CA THR A 30 4.87 18.23 39.34
C THR A 30 5.43 17.56 38.09
N LYS A 31 4.62 17.38 37.03
CA LYS A 31 5.07 16.92 35.71
C LYS A 31 6.06 17.88 35.05
N ILE A 32 5.79 19.19 35.08
CA ILE A 32 6.68 20.23 34.53
C ILE A 32 8.03 20.22 35.29
N LYS A 33 8.01 20.13 36.61
CA LYS A 33 9.23 20.05 37.44
C LYS A 33 10.02 18.77 37.18
N ALA A 34 9.35 17.63 36.99
CA ALA A 34 10.00 16.35 36.66
C ALA A 34 10.63 16.38 35.25
N HIS A 35 9.93 16.97 34.28
CA HIS A 35 10.45 17.13 32.92
C HIS A 35 11.66 18.08 32.89
N GLN A 36 11.58 19.22 33.59
CA GLN A 36 12.68 20.17 33.71
C GLN A 36 13.90 19.55 34.41
N LEU A 37 13.69 18.75 35.46
CA LEU A 37 14.76 18.01 36.13
C LEU A 37 15.41 16.98 35.18
N THR A 38 14.61 16.25 34.39
CA THR A 38 15.11 15.28 33.41
C THR A 38 15.96 15.97 32.33
N VAL A 39 15.50 17.11 31.80
CA VAL A 39 16.25 17.94 30.84
C VAL A 39 17.58 18.41 31.45
N GLN A 40 17.57 18.85 32.71
CA GLN A 40 18.78 19.30 33.41
C GLN A 40 19.77 18.15 33.67
N MET A 41 19.27 16.94 33.94
CA MET A 41 20.10 15.73 34.09
C MET A 41 20.70 15.28 32.75
N MET A 42 19.97 15.41 31.64
CA MET A 42 20.46 15.12 30.29
C MET A 42 21.45 16.17 29.77
N GLN A 43 21.48 17.38 30.32
CA GLN A 43 22.51 18.39 30.01
C GLN A 43 23.83 18.15 30.74
N ASN A 44 23.86 17.24 31.73
CA ASN A 44 25.08 16.93 32.49
C ASN A 44 25.92 15.85 31.76
N PRO A 45 27.13 16.18 31.27
CA PRO A 45 27.95 15.25 30.50
C PRO A 45 28.35 13.98 31.26
N GLN A 46 28.49 14.06 32.59
CA GLN A 46 28.86 12.91 33.43
C GLN A 46 27.69 11.93 33.57
N ILE A 47 26.46 12.45 33.63
CA ILE A 47 25.24 11.62 33.70
C ILE A 47 24.99 10.95 32.35
N LEU A 48 25.14 11.69 31.23
CA LEU A 48 25.07 11.10 29.89
C LEU A 48 26.11 9.99 29.70
N ALA A 49 27.36 10.21 30.12
CA ALA A 49 28.41 9.20 30.03
C ALA A 49 28.08 7.95 30.87
N ALA A 50 27.57 8.11 32.10
CA ALA A 50 27.19 6.98 32.94
C ALA A 50 25.95 6.23 32.42
N LEU A 51 25.00 6.93 31.80
CA LEU A 51 23.86 6.30 31.12
C LEU A 51 24.32 5.55 29.87
N GLN A 52 25.23 6.12 29.08
CA GLN A 52 25.84 5.47 27.93
C GLN A 52 26.60 4.21 28.35
N GLU A 53 27.42 4.27 29.41
CA GLU A 53 28.17 3.11 29.93
C GLU A 53 27.23 1.98 30.40
N ARG A 54 26.12 2.33 31.06
CA ARG A 54 25.09 1.36 31.47
C ARG A 54 24.33 0.78 30.28
N LEU A 55 24.07 1.59 29.25
CA LEU A 55 23.39 1.15 28.03
C LEU A 55 24.30 0.22 27.23
N ASP A 56 25.59 0.57 27.06
CA ASP A 56 26.61 -0.26 26.43
C ASP A 56 26.78 -1.60 27.18
N GLY A 57 26.80 -1.56 28.52
CA GLY A 57 26.86 -2.77 29.34
C GLY A 57 25.60 -3.65 29.26
N LEU A 58 24.43 -3.06 28.97
CA LEU A 58 23.17 -3.81 28.81
C LEU A 58 23.11 -4.53 27.45
N VAL A 59 23.63 -3.90 26.40
CA VAL A 59 23.62 -4.39 25.02
C VAL A 59 24.39 -5.71 24.84
N GLU A 60 25.31 -6.04 25.74
CA GLU A 60 26.14 -7.26 25.68
C GLU A 60 25.85 -8.30 26.77
N THR A 61 24.78 -8.16 27.55
CA THR A 61 24.44 -9.17 28.56
C THR A 61 24.11 -10.52 27.91
N PRO A 62 24.43 -11.67 28.55
CA PRO A 62 24.06 -13.00 28.03
C PRO A 62 22.56 -13.13 27.72
N THR A 63 21.71 -12.48 28.52
CA THR A 63 20.25 -12.44 28.32
C THR A 63 19.89 -11.68 27.05
N VAL A 64 20.44 -10.48 26.83
CA VAL A 64 20.21 -9.70 25.61
C VAL A 64 20.74 -10.43 24.38
N ASN A 65 21.87 -11.12 24.49
CA ASN A 65 22.42 -11.95 23.41
C ASN A 65 21.51 -13.17 23.10
N ALA A 66 20.92 -13.80 24.11
CA ALA A 66 19.94 -14.86 23.91
C ALA A 66 18.69 -14.36 23.17
N LEU A 67 18.20 -13.16 23.50
CA LEU A 67 17.09 -12.51 22.81
C LEU A 67 17.45 -12.14 21.36
N LYS A 68 18.62 -11.55 21.12
CA LYS A 68 19.12 -11.27 19.76
C LYS A 68 19.16 -12.53 18.89
N ASN A 69 19.65 -13.65 19.44
CA ASN A 69 19.67 -14.94 18.73
C ASN A 69 18.27 -15.45 18.39
N LEU A 70 17.28 -15.19 19.25
CA LEU A 70 15.88 -15.51 18.96
C LEU A 70 15.34 -14.60 17.85
N GLN A 71 15.63 -13.29 17.90
CA GLN A 71 15.23 -12.33 16.88
C GLN A 71 15.77 -12.71 15.49
N VAL A 72 17.04 -13.15 15.41
CA VAL A 72 17.62 -13.64 14.15
C VAL A 72 16.84 -14.83 13.60
N LYS A 73 16.37 -15.74 14.46
CA LYS A 73 15.53 -16.88 14.03
C LYS A 73 14.14 -16.43 13.57
N CYS A 74 13.57 -15.40 14.18
CA CYS A 74 12.32 -14.79 13.71
C CYS A 74 12.52 -14.19 12.30
N ALA A 75 13.54 -13.35 12.14
CA ALA A 75 13.87 -12.74 10.85
C ALA A 75 14.14 -13.78 9.74
N GLN A 76 14.75 -14.91 10.08
CA GLN A 76 14.94 -16.01 9.12
C GLN A 76 13.62 -16.66 8.67
N LYS A 77 12.62 -16.74 9.55
CA LYS A 77 11.29 -17.25 9.19
C LYS A 77 10.50 -16.22 8.40
N GLU A 78 10.56 -14.96 8.79
CA GLU A 78 9.96 -13.84 8.05
C GLU A 78 10.53 -13.75 6.64
N ALA A 79 11.84 -13.90 6.47
CA ALA A 79 12.47 -13.92 5.14
C ALA A 79 11.86 -15.01 4.23
N LYS A 80 11.61 -16.22 4.75
CA LYS A 80 10.95 -17.30 4.01
C LYS A 80 9.49 -16.98 3.71
N PHE A 81 8.79 -16.39 4.66
CA PHE A 81 7.40 -15.96 4.45
C PHE A 81 7.31 -14.95 3.31
N TYR A 82 8.15 -13.92 3.29
CA TYR A 82 8.16 -12.94 2.20
C TYR A 82 8.60 -13.54 0.85
N GLU A 83 9.51 -14.52 0.84
CA GLU A 83 9.85 -15.29 -0.35
C GLU A 83 8.62 -16.04 -0.91
N GLU A 84 7.88 -16.74 -0.06
CA GLU A 84 6.65 -17.45 -0.44
C GLU A 84 5.53 -16.50 -0.91
N VAL A 85 5.36 -15.35 -0.24
CA VAL A 85 4.42 -14.30 -0.67
C VAL A 85 4.81 -13.77 -2.05
N HIS A 86 6.09 -13.46 -2.27
CA HIS A 86 6.55 -12.96 -3.56
C HIS A 86 6.34 -13.98 -4.68
N ASP A 87 6.57 -15.27 -4.41
CA ASP A 87 6.28 -16.35 -5.35
C ASP A 87 4.77 -16.46 -5.66
N LEU A 88 3.93 -16.24 -4.65
CA LEU A 88 2.48 -16.20 -4.81
C LEU A 88 2.04 -15.00 -5.67
N GLU A 89 2.57 -13.81 -5.40
CA GLU A 89 2.34 -12.60 -6.21
C GLU A 89 2.69 -12.84 -7.67
N ARG A 90 3.86 -13.44 -7.96
CA ARG A 90 4.26 -13.78 -9.35
C ARG A 90 3.29 -14.74 -10.01
N LYS A 91 2.84 -15.77 -9.28
CA LYS A 91 1.86 -16.74 -9.79
C LYS A 91 0.55 -16.05 -10.19
N TYR A 92 0.01 -15.18 -9.34
CA TYR A 92 -1.25 -14.49 -9.64
C TYR A 92 -1.09 -13.37 -10.67
N ALA A 93 0.08 -12.71 -10.74
CA ALA A 93 0.37 -11.74 -11.78
C ALA A 93 0.23 -12.34 -13.20
N VAL A 94 0.67 -13.59 -13.40
CA VAL A 94 0.49 -14.31 -14.67
C VAL A 94 -0.99 -14.56 -14.97
N LEU A 95 -1.81 -14.84 -13.96
CA LEU A 95 -3.25 -15.05 -14.13
C LEU A 95 -4.00 -13.74 -14.45
N TYR A 96 -3.57 -12.61 -13.91
CA TYR A 96 -4.13 -11.30 -14.22
C TYR A 96 -3.69 -10.76 -15.59
N GLN A 97 -2.55 -11.21 -16.12
CA GLN A 97 -1.97 -10.65 -17.34
C GLN A 97 -2.94 -10.68 -18.55
N PRO A 98 -3.65 -11.78 -18.86
CA PRO A 98 -4.62 -11.79 -19.96
C PRO A 98 -5.79 -10.82 -19.75
N LEU A 99 -6.22 -10.64 -18.50
CA LEU A 99 -7.30 -9.69 -18.17
C LEU A 99 -6.84 -8.24 -18.40
N PHE A 100 -5.61 -7.92 -18.00
CA PHE A 100 -5.03 -6.60 -18.24
C PHE A 100 -4.71 -6.34 -19.70
N ASP A 101 -4.29 -7.36 -20.45
CA ASP A 101 -4.09 -7.26 -21.89
C ASP A 101 -5.43 -7.00 -22.62
N LYS A 102 -6.50 -7.70 -22.23
CA LYS A 102 -7.85 -7.45 -22.76
C LYS A 102 -8.37 -6.05 -22.40
N ARG A 103 -8.16 -5.61 -21.15
CA ARG A 103 -8.47 -4.23 -20.72
C ARG A 103 -7.73 -3.21 -21.59
N PHE A 104 -6.45 -3.44 -21.86
CA PHE A 104 -5.67 -2.58 -22.76
C PHE A 104 -6.28 -2.53 -24.17
N GLU A 105 -6.70 -3.67 -24.72
CA GLU A 105 -7.34 -3.73 -26.03
C GLU A 105 -8.66 -2.95 -26.09
N ILE A 106 -9.48 -3.04 -25.05
CA ILE A 106 -10.76 -2.31 -24.93
C ILE A 106 -10.52 -0.80 -24.79
N ILE A 107 -9.67 -0.39 -23.84
CA ILE A 107 -9.38 1.04 -23.60
C ILE A 107 -8.88 1.74 -24.87
N ASN A 108 -8.13 1.02 -25.71
CA ASN A 108 -7.53 1.57 -26.92
C ASN A 108 -8.33 1.29 -28.20
N ALA A 109 -9.56 0.76 -28.09
CA ALA A 109 -10.41 0.33 -29.21
C ALA A 109 -9.69 -0.54 -30.24
N ILE A 110 -8.83 -1.43 -29.76
CA ILE A 110 -8.28 -2.54 -30.55
C ILE A 110 -9.31 -3.67 -30.62
N TYR A 111 -10.09 -3.84 -29.55
CA TYR A 111 -11.19 -4.80 -29.44
C TYR A 111 -12.47 -4.09 -28.97
N GLU A 112 -13.58 -4.38 -29.65
CA GLU A 112 -14.92 -3.93 -29.27
C GLU A 112 -15.60 -5.05 -28.46
N PRO A 113 -15.98 -4.82 -27.19
CA PRO A 113 -16.68 -5.82 -26.38
C PRO A 113 -17.99 -6.29 -27.01
N MET A 114 -18.29 -7.58 -26.86
CA MET A 114 -19.59 -8.13 -27.25
C MET A 114 -20.64 -7.79 -26.18
N GLU A 115 -21.93 -7.78 -26.56
CA GLU A 115 -23.04 -7.42 -25.66
C GLU A 115 -23.06 -8.27 -24.38
N GLU A 116 -22.71 -9.56 -24.48
CA GLU A 116 -22.60 -10.46 -23.33
C GLU A 116 -21.47 -10.09 -22.34
N GLU A 117 -20.40 -9.45 -22.82
CA GLU A 117 -19.26 -9.01 -21.99
C GLU A 117 -19.51 -7.66 -21.30
N CYS A 118 -20.46 -6.88 -21.83
CA CYS A 118 -20.91 -5.62 -21.24
C CYS A 118 -21.92 -5.83 -20.11
N GLU A 119 -22.61 -6.97 -20.10
CA GLU A 119 -23.57 -7.31 -19.05
C GLU A 119 -22.82 -7.72 -17.77
N TRP A 120 -22.81 -6.82 -16.77
CA TRP A 120 -22.28 -7.15 -15.46
C TRP A 120 -23.20 -8.16 -14.77
N LYS A 121 -22.72 -9.40 -14.65
CA LYS A 121 -23.34 -10.44 -13.83
C LYS A 121 -22.49 -10.59 -12.58
N PRO A 122 -22.97 -10.14 -11.41
CA PRO A 122 -22.30 -10.50 -10.16
C PRO A 122 -22.34 -12.02 -10.08
N ASP A 123 -21.17 -12.66 -10.00
CA ASP A 123 -21.12 -14.11 -9.75
C ASP A 123 -21.83 -14.36 -8.41
N GLU A 124 -22.75 -15.34 -8.38
CA GLU A 124 -23.59 -15.60 -7.20
C GLU A 124 -22.78 -16.02 -5.94
N GLU A 125 -21.52 -16.45 -6.13
CA GLU A 125 -20.58 -16.80 -5.06
C GLU A 125 -19.65 -15.65 -4.62
N ASP A 126 -19.54 -14.57 -5.41
CA ASP A 126 -18.69 -13.45 -5.05
C ASP A 126 -19.46 -12.50 -4.13
N GLU A 127 -19.07 -12.48 -2.86
CA GLU A 127 -19.41 -11.42 -1.91
C GLU A 127 -18.67 -10.13 -2.32
N ILE A 128 -19.01 -9.59 -3.49
CA ILE A 128 -18.49 -8.33 -4.03
C ILE A 128 -18.84 -7.24 -3.02
N SER A 129 -17.84 -6.50 -2.54
CA SER A 129 -18.05 -5.45 -1.54
C SER A 129 -19.09 -4.43 -2.02
N GLU A 130 -19.93 -3.95 -1.10
CA GLU A 130 -20.99 -2.96 -1.40
C GLU A 130 -20.43 -1.70 -2.10
N GLU A 131 -19.17 -1.35 -1.84
CA GLU A 131 -18.47 -0.23 -2.48
C GLU A 131 -18.28 -0.42 -4.01
N LEU A 132 -17.99 -1.64 -4.45
CA LEU A 132 -17.86 -1.95 -5.88
C LEU A 132 -19.24 -1.96 -6.58
N LYS A 133 -20.30 -2.36 -5.86
CA LYS A 133 -21.68 -2.33 -6.39
C LYS A 133 -22.21 -0.91 -6.56
N GLU A 134 -21.83 0.01 -5.67
CA GLU A 134 -22.26 1.40 -5.75
C GLU A 134 -21.62 2.15 -6.93
N LYS A 135 -20.32 1.92 -7.17
CA LYS A 135 -19.57 2.51 -8.31
C LYS A 135 -20.01 1.97 -9.68
N ALA A 136 -20.72 0.84 -9.74
CA ALA A 136 -21.26 0.25 -10.97
C ALA A 136 -22.59 0.86 -11.43
N LYS A 137 -23.23 1.73 -10.64
CA LYS A 137 -24.44 2.46 -11.06
C LYS A 137 -24.06 3.56 -12.04
N ILE A 138 -24.22 3.28 -13.33
CA ILE A 138 -24.01 4.27 -14.40
C ILE A 138 -25.23 5.20 -14.47
N GLU A 139 -25.04 6.51 -14.33
CA GLU A 139 -25.99 7.53 -14.78
C GLU A 139 -25.78 7.75 -16.29
N ASP A 140 -26.77 7.35 -17.10
CA ASP A 140 -26.81 7.56 -18.55
C ASP A 140 -26.94 9.06 -18.88
N GLU A 141 -25.83 9.78 -18.98
CA GLU A 141 -25.80 11.09 -19.66
C GLU A 141 -25.40 10.92 -21.13
N LYS A 142 -26.40 10.92 -22.01
CA LYS A 142 -26.19 11.10 -23.46
C LYS A 142 -25.67 12.51 -23.73
N LYS A 143 -24.49 12.62 -24.34
CA LYS A 143 -24.09 13.79 -25.13
C LYS A 143 -23.66 13.36 -26.53
N ASP A 144 -24.50 13.71 -27.49
CA ASP A 144 -24.12 13.86 -28.90
C ASP A 144 -23.17 15.05 -29.03
N GLU A 145 -22.01 14.86 -29.67
CA GLU A 145 -21.36 15.90 -30.47
C GLU A 145 -20.38 15.23 -31.47
N GLU A 146 -20.74 15.28 -32.76
CA GLU A 146 -19.94 14.81 -33.90
C GLU A 146 -18.56 15.53 -33.96
N LYS A 147 -17.50 14.85 -33.53
CA LYS A 147 -16.11 15.03 -34.00
C LYS A 147 -15.46 13.65 -33.90
N GLU A 148 -14.91 13.14 -35.02
CA GLU A 148 -14.25 11.82 -35.17
C GLU A 148 -14.21 11.02 -33.87
N ASP A 149 -15.16 10.08 -33.72
CA ASP A 149 -15.32 9.27 -32.51
C ASP A 149 -13.95 8.84 -31.99
N PRO A 150 -13.52 9.33 -30.82
CA PRO A 150 -12.21 8.98 -30.32
C PRO A 150 -12.19 7.46 -30.13
N LYS A 151 -11.30 6.80 -30.88
CA LYS A 151 -11.12 5.34 -30.78
C LYS A 151 -10.67 5.00 -29.37
N GLY A 152 -11.56 4.40 -28.59
CA GLY A 152 -11.30 3.90 -27.24
C GLY A 152 -11.91 4.78 -26.16
N ILE A 153 -11.39 4.66 -24.94
CA ILE A 153 -11.83 5.47 -23.79
C ILE A 153 -10.82 6.61 -23.59
N PRO A 154 -11.18 7.87 -23.91
CA PRO A 154 -10.27 9.00 -23.78
C PRO A 154 -9.84 9.21 -22.33
N GLU A 155 -8.57 9.59 -22.14
CA GLU A 155 -8.02 10.01 -20.84
C GLU A 155 -8.23 9.00 -19.70
N PHE A 156 -8.50 7.72 -20.01
CA PHE A 156 -8.84 6.69 -19.02
C PHE A 156 -7.90 6.68 -17.81
N TRP A 157 -6.59 6.60 -18.03
CA TRP A 157 -5.62 6.56 -16.94
C TRP A 157 -5.47 7.89 -16.20
N LEU A 158 -5.61 9.04 -16.87
CA LEU A 158 -5.62 10.34 -16.20
C LEU A 158 -6.84 10.44 -15.27
N THR A 159 -8.01 10.01 -15.73
CA THR A 159 -9.23 9.93 -14.92
C THR A 159 -9.04 9.01 -13.71
N VAL A 160 -8.41 7.84 -13.90
CA VAL A 160 -8.07 6.93 -12.79
C VAL A 160 -7.15 7.62 -11.77
N PHE A 161 -6.10 8.32 -12.22
CA PHE A 161 -5.17 9.00 -11.31
C PHE A 161 -5.84 10.12 -10.51
N LYS A 162 -6.76 10.87 -11.12
CA LYS A 162 -7.52 11.94 -10.44
C LYS A 162 -8.55 11.41 -9.43
N ASN A 163 -9.06 10.19 -9.65
CA ASN A 163 -10.08 9.57 -8.81
C ASN A 163 -9.53 8.73 -7.65
N VAL A 164 -8.22 8.49 -7.60
CA VAL A 164 -7.55 7.77 -6.51
C VAL A 164 -6.84 8.79 -5.63
N ASP A 165 -7.33 8.99 -4.40
CA ASP A 165 -6.88 10.06 -3.48
C ASP A 165 -5.36 10.20 -3.40
N LEU A 166 -4.65 9.08 -3.14
CA LEU A 166 -3.19 9.08 -3.03
C LEU A 166 -2.48 9.52 -4.32
N LEU A 167 -3.03 9.18 -5.49
CA LEU A 167 -2.43 9.54 -6.78
C LEU A 167 -2.82 10.96 -7.20
N SER A 168 -4.02 11.41 -6.85
CA SER A 168 -4.55 12.72 -7.22
C SER A 168 -3.68 13.84 -6.66
N ASP A 169 -3.28 13.71 -5.38
CA ASP A 169 -2.37 14.66 -4.72
C ASP A 169 -0.97 14.71 -5.34
N MET A 170 -0.56 13.65 -6.05
CA MET A 170 0.74 13.57 -6.71
C MET A 170 0.76 14.14 -8.13
N VAL A 171 -0.40 14.26 -8.79
CA VAL A 171 -0.51 14.76 -10.18
C VAL A 171 -0.55 16.27 -10.20
N GLN A 172 0.40 16.89 -10.91
CA GLN A 172 0.44 18.35 -11.10
C GLN A 172 -0.14 18.76 -12.46
N GLU A 173 -0.48 20.04 -12.61
CA GLU A 173 -1.07 20.59 -13.85
C GLU A 173 -0.21 20.30 -15.10
N HIS A 174 1.11 20.27 -14.96
CA HIS A 174 2.03 20.01 -16.06
C HIS A 174 2.18 18.52 -16.42
N ASP A 175 1.74 17.62 -15.54
CA ASP A 175 1.74 16.18 -15.78
C ASP A 175 0.54 15.77 -16.64
N GLU A 176 -0.58 16.49 -16.55
CA GLU A 176 -1.81 16.13 -17.26
C GLU A 176 -1.63 15.94 -18.77
N PRO A 177 -0.95 16.85 -19.51
CA PRO A 177 -0.72 16.66 -20.95
C PRO A 177 0.05 15.37 -21.26
N ILE A 178 0.94 14.93 -20.37
CA ILE A 178 1.73 13.70 -20.53
C ILE A 178 0.84 12.48 -20.23
N LEU A 179 0.07 12.53 -19.15
CA LEU A 179 -0.83 11.46 -18.73
C LEU A 179 -1.98 11.23 -19.72
N LYS A 180 -2.41 12.24 -20.48
CA LYS A 180 -3.36 12.07 -21.60
C LYS A 180 -2.86 11.08 -22.67
N HIS A 181 -1.53 10.92 -22.79
CA HIS A 181 -0.92 10.00 -23.73
C HIS A 181 -0.66 8.62 -23.12
N LEU A 182 -1.00 8.39 -21.85
CA LEU A 182 -0.81 7.10 -21.18
C LEU A 182 -1.84 6.08 -21.68
N LYS A 183 -1.34 4.97 -22.20
CA LYS A 183 -2.13 3.91 -22.84
C LYS A 183 -2.27 2.69 -21.96
N ASP A 184 -1.27 2.42 -21.13
CA ASP A 184 -1.25 1.25 -20.26
C ASP A 184 -0.28 1.42 -19.10
N ILE A 185 -0.57 0.71 -18.01
CA ILE A 185 0.31 0.54 -16.86
C ILE A 185 0.40 -0.95 -16.56
N LYS A 186 1.61 -1.50 -16.60
CA LYS A 186 1.89 -2.90 -16.28
C LYS A 186 2.85 -3.01 -15.12
N VAL A 187 2.70 -4.05 -14.31
CA VAL A 187 3.69 -4.42 -13.29
C VAL A 187 4.42 -5.67 -13.75
N LYS A 188 5.75 -5.68 -13.65
CA LYS A 188 6.58 -6.87 -13.87
C LYS A 188 7.39 -7.18 -12.63
N PHE A 189 7.29 -8.42 -12.16
CA PHE A 189 8.08 -8.91 -11.05
C PHE A 189 9.44 -9.42 -11.55
N SER A 190 10.45 -9.39 -10.67
CA SER A 190 11.76 -9.98 -10.93
C SER A 190 11.69 -11.50 -11.17
N ASP A 191 12.61 -12.02 -11.96
CA ASP A 191 12.69 -13.44 -12.27
C ASP A 191 13.18 -14.27 -11.07
N ALA A 192 12.89 -15.58 -11.10
CA ALA A 192 13.37 -16.51 -10.08
C ALA A 192 14.92 -16.47 -9.99
N GLY A 193 15.44 -16.25 -8.77
CA GLY A 193 16.88 -16.13 -8.51
C GLY A 193 17.44 -14.71 -8.59
N GLN A 194 16.62 -13.70 -8.90
CA GLN A 194 16.96 -12.29 -8.73
C GLN A 194 16.46 -11.76 -7.36
N PRO A 195 16.97 -10.61 -6.87
CA PRO A 195 16.41 -9.97 -5.68
C PRO A 195 14.92 -9.65 -5.86
N MET A 196 14.12 -9.95 -4.84
CA MET A 196 12.66 -9.72 -4.84
C MET A 196 12.37 -8.25 -5.14
N SER A 197 11.73 -7.98 -6.27
CA SER A 197 11.41 -6.63 -6.72
C SER A 197 10.29 -6.63 -7.76
N PHE A 198 9.74 -5.46 -8.04
CA PHE A 198 8.82 -5.23 -9.15
C PHE A 198 9.11 -3.89 -9.85
N VAL A 199 8.71 -3.79 -11.11
CA VAL A 199 8.85 -2.59 -11.93
C VAL A 199 7.51 -2.25 -12.56
N SER A 200 7.07 -1.00 -12.39
CA SER A 200 5.94 -0.43 -13.10
C SER A 200 6.40 0.11 -14.47
N ILE A 201 5.71 -0.33 -15.53
CA ILE A 201 6.01 0.03 -16.91
C ILE A 201 4.83 0.81 -17.47
N ASN A 202 5.06 2.08 -17.76
CA ASN A 202 4.07 3.01 -18.31
C ASN A 202 4.23 3.10 -19.83
N LYS A 203 3.20 2.71 -20.58
CA LYS A 203 3.21 2.77 -22.04
C LYS A 203 2.57 4.07 -22.50
N LEU A 204 3.38 4.99 -23.01
CA LEU A 204 2.92 6.25 -23.62
C LEU A 204 2.71 6.07 -25.13
N GLN A 205 1.71 6.75 -25.70
CA GLN A 205 1.62 6.95 -27.14
C GLN A 205 2.75 7.90 -27.58
N ASN A 206 3.51 7.51 -28.60
CA ASN A 206 4.47 8.42 -29.21
C ASN A 206 3.70 9.62 -29.79
N SER A 207 4.02 10.83 -29.35
CA SER A 207 3.59 12.03 -30.05
C SER A 207 4.43 12.17 -31.30
N GLU A 208 3.87 11.87 -32.47
CA GLU A 208 4.46 12.34 -33.72
C GLU A 208 4.33 13.87 -33.73
N HIS A 209 5.48 14.56 -33.69
CA HIS A 209 5.61 15.97 -34.03
C HIS A 209 5.98 16.10 -35.50
#